data_AF-A0A8S3ZAV5-F1
#
_entry.id   AF-A0A8S3ZAV5-F1
#
_cell.length_a   1.000
_cell.length_b   1.000
_cell.length_c   1.000
_cell.angle_alpha   90.00
_cell.angle_beta   90.00
_cell.angle_gamma   90.00
#
_symmetry.space_group_name_H-M   'P 1'
#
loop_
_entity.id
_entity.type
_entity.pdbx_description
1 polymer ?
#
loop_
_entity_poly.entity_id
_entity_poly.type
_entity_poly.pdbx_seq_one_letter_code
_entity_poly.pdbx_strand_id
1 'polypeptide(L)'
;FKYYCVLCLLKIVNIVRTMGGNKKYRALRQDHGNFSWGSKAITRKTRVIDVVYNPSNNEFVRTKTLVKSPIIQIDSTLFRQWYEAHYATPLGRKKGVKLSEEDEAVLNKVRSKKTQKKYNERKKQAKVEQAFEEQFATGRVLAKISSRPGQCGRVHGYILEGKELEFFSRKMKSKKAK
;
A
#
# COMPACT_ATOMS: atom_id res chain seq x y z
N PHE A 1 26.32 -21.21 -3.78
CA PHE A 1 26.63 -19.77 -3.72
C PHE A 1 25.58 -19.02 -2.90
N LYS A 2 25.60 -19.26 -1.58
CA LYS A 2 25.12 -18.33 -0.55
C LYS A 2 26.08 -17.12 -0.55
N TYR A 3 25.66 -16.00 0.04
CA TYR A 3 26.30 -14.66 0.05
C TYR A 3 25.75 -13.65 -0.99
N TYR A 4 24.47 -13.28 -0.84
CA TYR A 4 24.08 -11.89 -1.07
C TYR A 4 23.72 -11.30 0.29
N CYS A 5 24.56 -10.35 0.70
CA CYS A 5 24.57 -9.60 1.94
C CYS A 5 23.15 -9.24 2.45
N VAL A 6 22.79 -9.84 3.59
CA VAL A 6 21.66 -9.47 4.44
C VAL A 6 22.08 -8.25 5.25
N LEU A 7 22.21 -7.05 4.65
CA LEU A 7 22.21 -5.75 5.34
C LEU A 7 22.34 -4.59 4.32
N CYS A 8 21.24 -4.15 3.70
CA CYS A 8 21.16 -2.79 3.16
C CYS A 8 19.71 -2.33 3.00
N LEU A 9 18.99 -2.29 4.12
CA LEU A 9 17.70 -1.59 4.28
C LEU A 9 17.92 -0.07 4.38
N LEU A 10 18.78 0.50 3.54
CA LEU A 10 19.22 1.88 3.70
C LEU A 10 18.43 2.81 2.78
N LYS A 11 17.47 3.50 3.41
CA LYS A 11 16.92 4.75 2.92
C LYS A 11 18.07 5.75 2.74
N ILE A 12 18.26 6.26 1.53
CA ILE A 12 19.29 7.27 1.22
C ILE A 12 18.59 8.55 0.79
N VAL A 13 18.78 9.61 1.58
CA VAL A 13 18.23 10.94 1.31
C VAL A 13 19.33 11.97 1.52
N ASN A 14 19.67 12.70 0.47
CA ASN A 14 20.67 13.77 0.54
C ASN A 14 19.98 15.11 0.78
N ILE A 15 20.56 15.92 1.67
CA ILE A 15 20.06 17.27 1.97
C ILE A 15 20.79 18.25 1.06
N VAL A 16 20.03 19.10 0.38
CA VAL A 16 20.56 20.14 -0.50
C VAL A 16 20.14 21.50 0.04
N ARG A 17 21.12 22.38 0.26
CA ARG A 17 20.86 23.80 0.58
C ARG A 17 20.33 24.50 -0.67
N THR A 18 19.33 25.34 -0.48
CA THR A 18 18.71 26.14 -1.54
C THR A 18 18.75 27.63 -1.17
N MET A 19 18.38 28.48 -2.14
CA MET A 19 18.32 29.93 -1.95
C MET A 19 17.46 30.31 -0.74
N GLY A 20 17.88 31.34 0.01
CA GLY A 20 17.20 31.78 1.23
C GLY A 20 17.44 30.88 2.46
N GLY A 21 18.45 30.01 2.44
CA GLY A 21 18.80 29.16 3.59
C GLY A 21 17.89 27.93 3.77
N ASN A 22 16.92 27.73 2.89
CA ASN A 22 16.01 26.59 2.91
C ASN A 22 16.71 25.28 2.53
N LYS A 23 16.17 24.14 2.98
CA LYS A 23 16.69 22.80 2.68
C LYS A 23 15.70 22.00 1.85
N LYS A 24 16.21 21.22 0.90
CA LYS A 24 15.44 20.21 0.15
C LYS A 24 16.02 18.82 0.38
N TYR A 25 15.17 17.80 0.25
CA TYR A 25 15.53 16.41 0.52
C TYR A 25 15.42 15.61 -0.78
N ARG A 26 16.55 15.13 -1.28
CA ARG A 26 16.65 14.35 -2.51
C ARG A 26 16.67 12.87 -2.14
N ALA A 27 15.55 12.18 -2.31
CA ALA A 27 15.53 10.72 -2.16
C ALA A 27 16.27 10.07 -3.33
N LEU A 28 17.31 9.30 -3.02
CA LEU A 28 18.03 8.48 -4.00
C LEU A 28 17.52 7.03 -3.93
N ARG A 29 17.30 6.51 -2.72
CA ARG A 29 16.75 5.18 -2.48
C ARG A 29 15.70 5.23 -1.38
N GLN A 30 14.50 4.70 -1.66
CA GLN A 30 13.39 4.71 -0.72
C GLN A 30 12.49 3.48 -0.94
N ASP A 31 12.46 2.59 0.04
CA ASP A 31 11.66 1.36 -0.05
C ASP A 31 10.32 1.45 0.72
N HIS A 32 10.17 2.43 1.62
CA HIS A 32 8.97 2.58 2.45
C HIS A 32 8.29 3.91 2.21
N GLY A 33 6.96 3.91 2.19
CA GLY A 33 6.16 5.11 2.04
C GLY A 33 5.03 5.17 3.03
N ASN A 34 4.41 6.33 3.17
CA ASN A 34 3.17 6.46 3.93
C ASN A 34 2.00 6.52 2.96
N PHE A 35 1.13 5.53 3.02
CA PHE A 35 0.01 5.39 2.09
C PHE A 35 -1.31 5.49 2.83
N SER A 36 -2.24 6.23 2.24
CA SER A 36 -3.58 6.42 2.78
C SER A 36 -4.59 5.52 2.08
N TRP A 37 -5.42 4.84 2.86
CA TRP A 37 -6.62 4.17 2.39
C TRP A 37 -7.79 5.16 2.51
N GLY A 38 -8.21 5.71 1.37
CA GLY A 38 -9.18 6.81 1.29
C GLY A 38 -10.54 6.46 1.88
N SER A 39 -11.16 5.35 1.46
CA SER A 39 -12.51 4.98 1.89
C SER A 39 -12.66 4.73 3.40
N LYS A 40 -11.56 4.35 4.08
CA LYS A 40 -11.55 4.06 5.52
C LYS A 40 -10.84 5.11 6.36
N ALA A 41 -10.31 6.17 5.74
CA ALA A 41 -9.57 7.26 6.39
C ALA A 41 -8.41 6.80 7.28
N ILE A 42 -7.60 5.86 6.78
CA ILE A 42 -6.47 5.28 7.53
C ILE A 42 -5.19 5.53 6.76
N THR A 43 -4.08 5.64 7.47
CA THR A 43 -2.78 5.79 6.85
C THR A 43 -1.78 4.86 7.53
N ARG A 44 -0.98 4.15 6.73
CA ARG A 44 0.03 3.18 7.21
C ARG A 44 1.32 3.28 6.41
N LYS A 45 2.43 3.01 7.10
CA LYS A 45 3.76 2.98 6.52
C LYS A 45 4.02 1.60 5.89
N THR A 46 3.78 1.45 4.59
CA THR A 46 4.00 0.19 3.89
C THR A 46 5.24 0.23 3.00
N ARG A 47 5.73 -0.96 2.66
CA ARG A 47 6.83 -1.14 1.72
C ARG A 47 6.30 -0.99 0.28
N VAL A 48 7.04 -0.26 -0.54
CA VAL A 48 6.87 -0.19 -1.99
C VAL A 48 7.58 -1.39 -2.60
N ILE A 49 6.86 -2.17 -3.39
CA ILE A 49 7.36 -3.41 -3.98
C ILE A 49 7.88 -3.14 -5.39
N ASP A 50 7.03 -2.56 -6.24
CA ASP A 50 7.38 -2.33 -7.64
C ASP A 50 6.64 -1.14 -8.25
N VAL A 51 7.19 -0.60 -9.33
CA VAL A 51 6.53 0.41 -10.18
C VAL A 51 5.92 -0.31 -11.37
N VAL A 52 4.60 -0.22 -11.55
CA VAL A 52 3.89 -1.00 -12.58
C VAL A 52 3.54 -0.16 -13.79
N TYR A 53 3.14 1.08 -13.57
CA TYR A 53 2.71 1.97 -14.63
C TYR A 53 3.13 3.41 -14.33
N ASN A 54 3.54 4.13 -15.36
CA ASN A 54 3.81 5.55 -15.27
C ASN A 54 3.18 6.25 -16.48
N PRO A 55 2.38 7.32 -16.28
CA PRO A 55 1.68 7.98 -17.38
C PRO A 55 2.61 8.75 -18.32
N SER A 56 3.73 9.28 -17.82
CA SER A 56 4.58 10.20 -18.61
C SER A 56 5.62 9.50 -19.46
N ASN A 57 6.28 8.47 -18.92
CA ASN A 57 7.38 7.78 -19.59
C ASN A 57 7.44 6.31 -19.15
N ASN A 58 7.60 5.39 -20.10
CA ASN A 58 7.71 3.96 -19.86
C ASN A 58 9.08 3.54 -19.32
N GLU A 59 10.14 4.31 -19.59
CA GLU A 59 11.48 4.01 -19.08
C GLU A 59 11.55 4.06 -17.55
N PHE A 60 10.70 4.86 -16.91
CA PHE A 60 10.59 4.92 -15.46
C PHE A 60 10.02 3.65 -14.83
N VAL A 61 9.24 2.87 -15.58
CA VAL A 61 8.77 1.55 -15.16
C VAL A 61 9.89 0.53 -15.24
N ARG A 62 10.68 0.55 -16.33
CA ARG A 62 11.81 -0.37 -16.55
C ARG A 62 12.91 -0.20 -15.50
N THR A 63 13.24 1.05 -15.20
CA THR A 63 14.29 1.43 -14.23
C THR A 63 13.80 1.51 -12.78
N LYS A 64 12.48 1.33 -12.56
CA LYS A 64 11.84 1.41 -11.23
C LYS A 64 12.06 2.75 -10.51
N THR A 65 12.09 3.85 -11.26
CA THR A 65 12.28 5.19 -10.70
C THR A 65 11.00 5.73 -10.06
N LEU A 66 11.11 6.29 -8.85
CA LEU A 66 9.99 6.85 -8.10
C LEU A 66 9.82 8.35 -8.36
N VAL A 67 8.76 8.70 -9.08
CA VAL A 67 8.37 10.10 -9.38
C VAL A 67 6.98 10.41 -8.80
N LYS A 68 6.43 11.60 -9.07
CA LYS A 68 5.04 11.91 -8.72
C LYS A 68 4.10 11.24 -9.74
N SER A 69 3.01 10.67 -9.26
CA SER A 69 1.93 10.06 -10.03
C SER A 69 2.15 8.68 -10.73
N PRO A 70 3.26 7.93 -10.55
CA PRO A 70 3.30 6.55 -11.02
C PRO A 70 2.37 5.69 -10.16
N ILE A 71 1.92 4.59 -10.76
CA ILE A 71 1.16 3.52 -10.11
C ILE A 71 2.15 2.45 -9.69
N ILE A 72 2.12 2.15 -8.40
CA ILE A 72 3.03 1.24 -7.72
C ILE A 72 2.26 0.11 -7.06
N GLN A 73 2.93 -1.01 -6.84
CA GLN A 73 2.47 -2.07 -5.95
C GLN A 73 3.04 -1.84 -4.56
N ILE A 74 2.16 -1.82 -3.57
CA ILE A 74 2.51 -1.73 -2.16
C ILE A 74 2.12 -3.01 -1.42
N ASP A 75 2.80 -3.28 -0.32
CA ASP A 75 2.43 -4.35 0.60
C ASP A 75 1.08 -4.05 1.29
N SER A 76 0.21 -5.06 1.38
CA SER A 76 -1.15 -4.95 1.94
C SER A 76 -1.25 -5.35 3.41
N THR A 77 -0.20 -5.96 3.98
CA THR A 77 -0.19 -6.58 5.32
C THR A 77 -0.70 -5.66 6.43
N LEU A 78 -0.16 -4.44 6.54
CA LEU A 78 -0.55 -3.48 7.60
C LEU A 78 -1.99 -2.99 7.49
N PHE A 79 -2.53 -2.91 6.26
CA PHE A 79 -3.92 -2.53 6.04
C PHE A 79 -4.87 -3.69 6.39
N ARG A 80 -4.47 -4.93 6.08
CA ARG A 80 -5.21 -6.14 6.48
C ARG A 80 -5.27 -6.29 7.99
N GLN A 81 -4.13 -6.18 8.68
CA GLN A 81 -4.06 -6.24 10.15
C GLN A 81 -4.96 -5.18 10.79
N TRP A 82 -4.96 -3.95 10.27
CA TRP A 82 -5.86 -2.91 10.76
C TRP A 82 -7.33 -3.27 10.52
N TYR A 83 -7.67 -3.78 9.34
CA TYR A 83 -9.06 -4.11 8.99
C TYR A 83 -9.61 -5.22 9.89
N GLU A 84 -8.82 -6.26 10.12
CA GLU A 84 -9.18 -7.38 11.00
C GLU A 84 -9.35 -6.92 12.45
N ALA A 85 -8.45 -6.06 12.94
CA ALA A 85 -8.59 -5.48 14.28
C ALA A 85 -9.79 -4.52 14.40
N HIS A 86 -10.13 -3.78 13.33
CA HIS A 86 -11.17 -2.75 13.38
C HIS A 86 -12.59 -3.31 13.21
N TYR A 87 -12.78 -4.25 12.28
CA TYR A 87 -14.08 -4.82 11.91
C TYR A 87 -14.31 -6.23 12.45
N ALA A 88 -13.26 -6.93 12.92
CA ALA A 88 -13.34 -8.34 13.34
C ALA A 88 -13.93 -9.23 12.22
N THR A 89 -13.52 -8.95 10.97
CA THR A 89 -13.88 -9.69 9.76
C THR A 89 -12.60 -9.96 8.97
N PRO A 90 -12.43 -11.19 8.43
CA PRO A 90 -11.26 -11.52 7.63
C PRO A 90 -11.30 -10.78 6.27
N LEU A 91 -10.15 -10.31 5.79
CA LEU A 91 -10.02 -9.65 4.48
C LEU A 91 -8.95 -10.32 3.62
N GLY A 92 -9.28 -10.64 2.37
CA GLY A 92 -8.30 -11.15 1.41
C GLY A 92 -7.68 -12.51 1.81
N ARG A 93 -8.42 -13.38 2.51
CA ARG A 93 -7.99 -14.76 2.72
C ARG A 93 -8.63 -15.66 1.68
N LYS A 94 -7.81 -16.44 0.96
CA LYS A 94 -8.31 -17.48 0.06
C LYS A 94 -9.09 -18.50 0.89
N LYS A 95 -10.31 -18.83 0.44
CA LYS A 95 -11.16 -19.84 1.08
C LYS A 95 -10.38 -21.16 1.13
N GLY A 96 -10.12 -21.70 2.33
CA GLY A 96 -9.44 -22.98 2.53
C GLY A 96 -8.00 -22.95 3.03
N VAL A 97 -7.36 -21.77 3.17
CA VAL A 97 -6.03 -21.67 3.80
C VAL A 97 -6.19 -21.48 5.30
N LYS A 98 -5.59 -22.37 6.10
CA LYS A 98 -5.56 -22.26 7.57
C LYS A 98 -4.90 -20.94 7.98
N LEU A 99 -5.53 -20.21 8.89
CA LEU A 99 -4.96 -18.99 9.46
C LEU A 99 -3.82 -19.34 10.40
N SER A 100 -2.92 -18.37 10.64
CA SER A 100 -2.03 -18.43 11.80
C SER A 100 -2.87 -18.29 13.08
N GLU A 101 -2.43 -18.96 14.14
CA GLU A 101 -3.09 -18.96 15.45
C GLU A 101 -3.29 -17.53 16.00
N GLU A 102 -2.33 -16.63 15.71
CA GLU A 102 -2.37 -15.22 16.08
C GLU A 102 -3.54 -14.47 15.42
N ASP A 103 -3.79 -14.71 14.14
CA ASP A 103 -4.84 -14.04 13.39
C ASP A 103 -6.24 -14.56 13.80
N GLU A 104 -6.35 -15.86 14.12
CA GLU A 104 -7.60 -16.45 14.64
C GLU A 104 -7.93 -15.91 16.03
N ALA A 105 -6.94 -15.75 16.90
CA ALA A 105 -7.11 -15.20 18.24
C ALA A 105 -7.62 -13.76 18.21
N VAL A 106 -7.19 -12.94 17.23
CA VAL A 106 -7.67 -11.56 17.07
C VAL A 106 -9.12 -11.52 16.57
N LEU A 107 -9.48 -12.40 15.64
CA LEU A 107 -10.83 -12.47 15.08
C LEU A 107 -11.85 -12.97 16.12
N ASN A 108 -11.55 -14.09 16.77
CA ASN A 108 -12.46 -14.79 17.68
C ASN A 108 -12.32 -14.39 19.15
N LYS A 109 -11.73 -13.21 19.42
CA LYS A 109 -11.63 -12.70 20.79
C LYS A 109 -13.01 -12.58 21.43
N VAL A 110 -13.18 -13.23 22.58
CA VAL A 110 -14.37 -13.08 23.42
C VAL A 110 -14.45 -11.64 23.90
N ARG A 111 -15.57 -10.97 23.60
CA ARG A 111 -15.79 -9.55 23.87
C ARG A 111 -17.02 -9.37 24.75
N SER A 112 -17.01 -8.33 25.60
CA SER A 112 -18.19 -7.97 26.40
C SER A 112 -19.37 -7.58 25.50
N LYS A 113 -20.61 -7.74 26.01
CA LYS A 113 -21.84 -7.44 25.24
C LYS A 113 -21.86 -6.02 24.63
N LYS A 114 -21.41 -5.01 25.39
CA LYS A 114 -21.28 -3.61 24.91
C LYS A 114 -20.28 -3.49 23.75
N THR A 115 -19.13 -4.16 23.88
CA THR A 115 -18.10 -4.17 22.84
C THR A 115 -18.60 -4.89 21.59
N GLN A 116 -19.30 -6.01 21.73
CA GLN A 116 -19.86 -6.75 20.60
C GLN A 116 -20.87 -5.90 19.80
N LYS A 117 -21.74 -5.15 20.48
CA LYS A 117 -22.67 -4.22 19.84
C LYS A 117 -21.94 -3.18 18.96
N LYS A 118 -20.85 -2.59 19.48
CA LYS A 118 -19.99 -1.65 18.75
C LYS A 118 -19.36 -2.26 17.49
N TYR A 119 -18.89 -3.51 17.55
CA TYR A 119 -18.37 -4.20 16.36
C TYR A 119 -19.47 -4.53 15.36
N ASN A 120 -20.66 -4.95 15.82
CA ASN A 120 -21.80 -5.23 14.94
C ASN A 120 -22.24 -3.97 14.17
N GLU A 121 -22.21 -2.80 14.81
CA GLU A 121 -22.48 -1.52 14.16
C GLU A 121 -21.41 -1.21 13.09
N ARG A 122 -20.12 -1.39 13.40
CA ARG A 122 -19.03 -1.19 12.42
C ARG A 122 -19.10 -2.16 11.24
N LYS A 123 -19.48 -3.42 11.47
CA LYS A 123 -19.58 -4.45 10.42
C LYS A 123 -20.52 -4.02 9.29
N LYS A 124 -21.54 -3.19 9.56
CA LYS A 124 -22.42 -2.63 8.54
C LYS A 124 -21.67 -1.79 7.50
N GLN A 125 -20.60 -1.12 7.91
CA GLN A 125 -19.74 -0.30 7.05
C GLN A 125 -18.50 -1.04 6.52
N ALA A 126 -18.38 -2.35 6.78
CA ALA A 126 -17.19 -3.12 6.46
C ALA A 126 -17.09 -3.47 4.96
N LYS A 127 -18.15 -3.30 4.17
CA LYS A 127 -18.18 -3.69 2.76
C LYS A 127 -17.03 -3.05 1.97
N VAL A 128 -16.35 -3.88 1.19
CA VAL A 128 -15.26 -3.53 0.27
C VAL A 128 -15.65 -3.97 -1.13
N GLU A 129 -15.13 -3.28 -2.15
CA GLU A 129 -15.34 -3.64 -3.55
C GLU A 129 -14.58 -4.93 -3.92
N GLN A 130 -15.22 -5.83 -4.67
CA GLN A 130 -14.68 -7.15 -4.97
C GLN A 130 -13.30 -7.10 -5.69
N ALA A 131 -13.15 -6.22 -6.69
CA ALA A 131 -11.89 -6.05 -7.41
C ALA A 131 -10.73 -5.63 -6.48
N PHE A 132 -11.04 -4.94 -5.39
CA PHE A 132 -10.08 -4.52 -4.39
C PHE A 132 -9.78 -5.63 -3.37
N GLU A 133 -10.78 -6.45 -3.00
CA GLU A 133 -10.58 -7.64 -2.16
C GLU A 133 -9.65 -8.67 -2.80
N GLU A 134 -9.73 -8.84 -4.12
CA GLU A 134 -8.83 -9.71 -4.89
C GLU A 134 -7.37 -9.28 -4.77
N GLN A 135 -7.10 -7.97 -4.70
CA GLN A 135 -5.73 -7.45 -4.51
C GLN A 135 -5.21 -7.80 -3.11
N PHE A 136 -6.03 -7.66 -2.07
CA PHE A 136 -5.65 -8.10 -0.72
C PHE A 136 -5.36 -9.60 -0.64
N ALA A 137 -6.05 -10.42 -1.43
CA ALA A 137 -5.77 -11.86 -1.51
C ALA A 137 -4.40 -12.19 -2.11
N THR A 138 -3.87 -11.32 -2.97
CA THR A 138 -2.50 -11.45 -3.49
C THR A 138 -1.43 -10.91 -2.54
N GLY A 139 -1.83 -10.20 -1.48
CA GLY A 139 -0.92 -9.53 -0.55
C GLY A 139 -0.32 -8.22 -1.08
N ARG A 140 -0.79 -7.73 -2.24
CA ARG A 140 -0.26 -6.54 -2.91
C ARG A 140 -1.41 -5.67 -3.39
N VAL A 141 -1.34 -4.37 -3.11
CA VAL A 141 -2.37 -3.41 -3.50
C VAL A 141 -1.79 -2.36 -4.43
N LEU A 142 -2.59 -1.87 -5.37
CA LEU A 142 -2.17 -0.78 -6.25
C LEU A 142 -2.36 0.58 -5.56
N ALA A 143 -1.32 1.39 -5.58
CA ALA A 143 -1.33 2.72 -5.02
C ALA A 143 -0.71 3.73 -6.00
N LYS A 144 -1.03 5.00 -5.80
CA LYS A 144 -0.47 6.11 -6.58
C LYS A 144 0.31 7.04 -5.68
N ILE A 145 1.52 7.39 -6.12
CA ILE A 145 2.37 8.35 -5.39
C ILE A 145 1.86 9.76 -5.65
N SER A 146 1.56 10.51 -4.58
CA SER A 146 1.15 11.92 -4.65
C SER A 146 2.31 12.88 -4.33
N SER A 147 3.27 12.44 -3.52
CA SER A 147 4.44 13.24 -3.17
C SER A 147 5.44 13.38 -4.34
N ARG A 148 6.42 14.27 -4.17
CA ARG A 148 7.56 14.47 -5.09
C ARG A 148 8.85 13.99 -4.40
N PRO A 149 9.24 12.71 -4.53
CA PRO A 149 10.36 12.14 -3.77
C PRO A 149 11.67 12.91 -3.94
N GLY A 150 11.92 13.46 -5.12
CA GLY A 150 13.11 14.28 -5.36
C GLY A 150 13.12 15.62 -4.62
N GLN A 151 11.99 16.18 -4.18
CA GLN A 151 11.96 17.48 -3.49
C GLN A 151 11.83 17.31 -1.97
N CYS A 152 10.94 16.42 -1.54
CA CYS A 152 10.61 16.22 -0.13
C CYS A 152 11.29 15.01 0.51
N GLY A 153 11.97 14.15 -0.25
CA GLY A 153 12.67 12.98 0.28
C GLY A 153 11.73 11.89 0.79
N ARG A 154 10.44 11.95 0.42
CA ARG A 154 9.39 11.06 0.92
C ARG A 154 8.55 10.51 -0.22
N VAL A 155 8.16 9.25 -0.08
CA VAL A 155 7.22 8.57 -0.97
C VAL A 155 5.90 8.44 -0.19
N HIS A 156 4.95 9.29 -0.53
CA HIS A 156 3.60 9.28 0.06
C HIS A 156 2.57 9.19 -1.05
N GLY A 157 1.47 8.53 -0.75
CA GLY A 157 0.45 8.27 -1.74
C GLY A 157 -0.85 7.81 -1.11
N TYR A 158 -1.74 7.35 -1.98
CA TYR A 158 -3.01 6.77 -1.59
C TYR A 158 -3.27 5.52 -2.42
N ILE A 159 -4.09 4.63 -1.86
CA ILE A 159 -4.49 3.38 -2.50
C ILE A 159 -5.57 3.68 -3.54
N LEU A 160 -5.51 3.01 -4.69
CA LEU A 160 -6.48 3.17 -5.76
C LEU A 160 -7.75 2.36 -5.47
N GLU A 161 -8.92 2.99 -5.62
CA GLU A 161 -10.23 2.38 -5.38
C GLU A 161 -11.22 2.76 -6.50
N GLY A 162 -12.29 1.97 -6.70
CA GLY A 162 -13.38 2.26 -7.62
C GLY A 162 -12.96 2.53 -9.07
N LYS A 163 -13.55 3.56 -9.67
CA LYS A 163 -13.32 3.92 -11.09
C LYS A 163 -11.85 4.20 -11.43
N GLU A 164 -11.07 4.75 -10.48
CA GLU A 164 -9.64 5.01 -10.71
C GLU A 164 -8.88 3.67 -10.83
N LEU A 165 -9.22 2.69 -9.98
CA LEU A 165 -8.66 1.35 -10.03
C LEU A 165 -8.97 0.65 -11.36
N GLU A 166 -10.22 0.71 -11.80
CA GLU A 166 -10.67 0.13 -13.07
C GLU A 166 -9.94 0.75 -14.26
N PHE A 167 -9.81 2.08 -14.29
CA PHE A 167 -9.14 2.80 -15.35
C PHE A 167 -7.67 2.36 -15.51
N PHE A 168 -6.92 2.35 -14.41
CA PHE A 168 -5.51 1.92 -14.46
C PHE A 168 -5.37 0.42 -14.73
N SER A 169 -6.27 -0.41 -14.21
CA SER A 169 -6.31 -1.84 -14.50
C SER A 169 -6.49 -2.11 -15.99
N ARG A 170 -7.41 -1.38 -16.65
CA ARG A 170 -7.61 -1.45 -18.11
C ARG A 170 -6.37 -0.99 -18.88
N LYS A 171 -5.76 0.12 -18.49
CA LYS A 171 -4.53 0.63 -19.14
C LYS A 171 -3.38 -0.37 -19.04
N MET A 172 -3.17 -0.98 -17.87
CA MET A 172 -2.14 -2.01 -17.69
C MET A 172 -2.41 -3.25 -18.54
N LYS A 173 -3.66 -3.74 -18.60
CA LYS A 173 -4.03 -4.86 -19.47
C LYS A 173 -3.76 -4.56 -20.95
N SER A 174 -4.18 -3.38 -21.43
CA SER A 174 -3.95 -2.97 -22.83
C SER A 174 -2.47 -2.84 -23.19
N LYS A 175 -1.62 -2.44 -22.23
CA LYS A 175 -0.19 -2.30 -22.44
C LYS A 175 0.56 -3.64 -22.43
N LYS A 176 0.03 -4.64 -21.70
CA LYS A 176 0.60 -6.00 -21.68
C LYS A 176 0.24 -6.81 -22.93
N ALA A 177 -0.88 -6.48 -23.57
CA ALA A 177 -1.34 -7.15 -24.78
C ALA A 177 -0.65 -6.65 -26.07
N LYS A 178 0.06 -5.52 -25.99
CA LYS A 178 0.96 -5.02 -27.04
C LYS A 178 2.36 -5.52 -26.77
#